data_AF-A0A2K8ZSR6-F1
#
_entry.id   AF-A0A2K8ZSR6-F1
#
_cell.length_a   1.000
_cell.length_b   1.000
_cell.length_c   1.000
_cell.angle_alpha   90.00
_cell.angle_beta   90.00
_cell.angle_gamma   90.00
#
_symmetry.space_group_name_H-M   'P 1'
#
loop_
_entity.id
_entity.type
_entity.pdbx_description
1 polymer ?
#
loop_
_entity_poly.entity_id
_entity_poly.type
_entity_poly.pdbx_seq_one_letter_code
_entity_poly.pdbx_strand_id
1 'polypeptide(L)'
;MKFIKDFSNKIDVSIRMVILFIFLGFAVYDRIGNYGGFLPALEVYAPIALISIGIAYLLLKGKEFAAHASLFMFAYLSGAFAFINSILSLRFKPFGLGVPLSWEIIVAFLGFVYLLLMALSLYLKNSKPQKIERKDIALTAVIAFTFFFLRSGFFTAVNKLLLPVISLFFGLPLPTILFLAAGVIDVPFDFIDRLINTNLLSISIGYYLFSFFAFYLIFGAVKGIIGELKK
;
A
#
# COMPACT_ATOMS: atom_id res chain seq x y z
N MET A 1 16.31 -21.71 10.09
CA MET A 1 16.39 -21.03 8.76
C MET A 1 15.95 -21.91 7.58
N LYS A 2 16.30 -23.20 7.53
CA LYS A 2 15.92 -24.11 6.42
C LYS A 2 14.40 -24.14 6.15
N PHE A 3 13.58 -24.24 7.21
CA PHE A 3 12.12 -24.20 7.10
C PHE A 3 11.58 -22.94 6.39
N ILE A 4 12.06 -21.75 6.76
CA ILE A 4 11.62 -20.48 6.16
C ILE A 4 12.07 -20.40 4.71
N LYS A 5 13.31 -20.77 4.41
CA LYS A 5 13.84 -20.78 3.05
C LYS A 5 13.03 -21.72 2.13
N ASP A 6 12.64 -22.87 2.63
CA ASP A 6 11.91 -23.88 1.86
C ASP A 6 10.39 -23.67 1.85
N PHE A 7 9.84 -22.66 2.55
CA PHE A 7 8.39 -22.44 2.63
C PHE A 7 7.75 -22.22 1.25
N SER A 8 8.38 -21.42 0.39
CA SER A 8 7.97 -21.23 -1.01
C SER A 8 8.05 -22.52 -1.83
N ASN A 9 8.86 -23.52 -1.44
CA ASN A 9 8.91 -24.81 -2.15
C ASN A 9 7.74 -25.73 -1.79
N LYS A 10 7.07 -25.49 -0.67
CA LYS A 10 5.96 -26.32 -0.20
C LYS A 10 4.63 -25.99 -0.87
N ILE A 11 4.53 -24.84 -1.51
CA ILE A 11 3.30 -24.34 -2.11
C ILE A 11 3.58 -24.02 -3.58
N ASP A 12 2.82 -24.65 -4.48
CA ASP A 12 2.91 -24.40 -5.91
C ASP A 12 2.68 -22.91 -6.24
N VAL A 13 3.36 -22.43 -7.28
CA VAL A 13 3.27 -21.02 -7.74
C VAL A 13 1.81 -20.61 -7.97
N SER A 14 1.01 -21.47 -8.59
CA SER A 14 -0.40 -21.20 -8.90
C SER A 14 -1.22 -21.03 -7.63
N ILE A 15 -0.97 -21.87 -6.62
CA ILE A 15 -1.64 -21.78 -5.32
C ILE A 15 -1.21 -20.50 -4.59
N ARG A 16 0.07 -20.12 -4.65
CA ARG A 16 0.55 -18.85 -4.08
C ARG A 16 -0.15 -17.64 -4.69
N MET A 17 -0.33 -17.64 -6.01
CA MET A 17 -1.05 -16.58 -6.71
C MET A 17 -2.50 -16.48 -6.24
N VAL A 18 -3.20 -17.62 -6.13
CA VAL A 18 -4.59 -17.66 -5.65
C VAL A 18 -4.69 -17.12 -4.22
N ILE A 19 -3.83 -17.58 -3.31
CA ILE A 19 -3.82 -17.10 -1.91
C ILE A 19 -3.57 -15.59 -1.86
N LEU A 20 -2.63 -15.08 -2.68
CA LEU A 20 -2.34 -13.66 -2.75
C LEU A 20 -3.54 -12.85 -3.25
N PHE A 21 -4.27 -13.32 -4.26
CA PHE A 21 -5.51 -12.65 -4.71
C PHE A 21 -6.62 -12.69 -3.68
N ILE A 22 -6.76 -13.79 -2.92
CA ILE A 22 -7.73 -13.87 -1.81
C ILE A 22 -7.40 -12.82 -0.74
N PHE A 23 -6.14 -12.72 -0.33
CA PHE A 23 -5.73 -11.70 0.65
C PHE A 23 -5.81 -10.28 0.08
N LEU A 24 -5.51 -10.07 -1.19
CA LEU A 24 -5.72 -8.77 -1.83
C LEU A 24 -7.21 -8.39 -1.84
N GLY A 25 -8.09 -9.32 -2.22
CA GLY A 25 -9.53 -9.14 -2.21
C GLY A 25 -10.07 -8.84 -0.80
N PHE A 26 -9.60 -9.58 0.20
CA PHE A 26 -9.94 -9.32 1.60
C PHE A 26 -9.45 -7.94 2.06
N ALA A 27 -8.22 -7.55 1.71
CA ALA A 27 -7.67 -6.24 2.04
C ALA A 27 -8.45 -5.07 1.40
N VAL A 28 -9.06 -5.30 0.23
CA VAL A 28 -9.96 -4.33 -0.40
C VAL A 28 -11.32 -4.33 0.30
N TYR A 29 -11.89 -5.52 0.56
CA TYR A 29 -13.18 -5.69 1.23
C TYR A 29 -13.23 -5.06 2.62
N ASP A 30 -12.18 -5.25 3.43
CA ASP A 30 -12.06 -4.68 4.78
C ASP A 30 -12.04 -3.14 4.80
N ARG A 31 -11.79 -2.53 3.63
CA ARG A 31 -11.81 -1.09 3.40
C ARG A 31 -13.04 -0.62 2.64
N ILE A 32 -14.08 -1.44 2.49
CA ILE A 32 -15.38 -1.02 1.97
C ILE A 32 -16.19 -0.46 3.13
N GLY A 33 -16.61 0.79 3.01
CA GLY A 33 -17.37 1.48 4.05
C GLY A 33 -18.35 2.50 3.48
N ASN A 34 -19.20 3.03 4.37
CA ASN A 34 -20.04 4.17 4.05
C ASN A 34 -19.27 5.47 4.33
N TYR A 35 -18.86 6.15 3.26
CA TYR A 35 -18.06 7.38 3.33
C TYR A 35 -18.90 8.67 3.26
N GLY A 36 -20.24 8.57 3.31
CA GLY A 36 -21.12 9.74 3.37
C GLY A 36 -21.27 10.53 2.05
N GLY A 37 -20.59 10.12 0.97
CA GLY A 37 -20.70 10.75 -0.35
C GLY A 37 -19.76 10.17 -1.39
N PHE A 38 -19.90 10.62 -2.64
CA PHE A 38 -19.09 10.15 -3.77
C PHE A 38 -17.62 10.61 -3.69
N LEU A 39 -17.36 11.88 -3.37
CA LEU A 39 -15.99 12.42 -3.29
C LEU A 39 -15.18 11.79 -2.15
N PRO A 40 -15.69 11.70 -0.90
CA PRO A 40 -14.98 10.97 0.16
C PRO A 40 -14.76 9.48 -0.17
N ALA A 41 -15.70 8.84 -0.88
CA ALA A 41 -15.50 7.46 -1.33
C ALA A 41 -14.34 7.35 -2.34
N LEU A 42 -14.22 8.28 -3.29
CA LEU A 42 -13.10 8.30 -4.24
C LEU A 42 -11.76 8.59 -3.57
N GLU A 43 -11.74 9.46 -2.56
CA GLU A 43 -10.55 9.75 -1.76
C GLU A 43 -9.94 8.47 -1.16
N VAL A 44 -10.80 7.53 -0.74
CA VAL A 44 -10.39 6.25 -0.16
C VAL A 44 -10.14 5.17 -1.22
N TYR A 45 -11.03 5.02 -2.19
CA TYR A 45 -10.96 3.92 -3.16
C TYR A 45 -9.92 4.11 -4.25
N ALA A 46 -9.63 5.35 -4.68
CA ALA A 46 -8.63 5.58 -5.74
C ALA A 46 -7.21 5.14 -5.34
N PRO A 47 -6.69 5.47 -4.13
CA PRO A 47 -5.42 4.91 -3.65
C PRO A 47 -5.42 3.37 -3.61
N ILE A 48 -6.49 2.77 -3.08
CA ILE A 48 -6.61 1.31 -2.96
C ILE A 48 -6.59 0.64 -4.33
N ALA A 49 -7.29 1.22 -5.31
CA ALA A 49 -7.31 0.71 -6.68
C ALA A 49 -5.91 0.73 -7.31
N LEU A 50 -5.19 1.85 -7.20
CA LEU A 50 -3.83 1.97 -7.74
C LEU A 50 -2.85 0.99 -7.09
N ILE A 51 -2.93 0.81 -5.76
CA ILE A 51 -2.10 -0.17 -5.05
C ILE A 51 -2.46 -1.59 -5.49
N SER A 52 -3.74 -1.93 -5.59
CA SER A 52 -4.20 -3.26 -5.97
C SER A 52 -3.77 -3.62 -7.40
N ILE A 53 -3.90 -2.67 -8.34
CA ILE A 53 -3.42 -2.82 -9.72
C ILE A 53 -1.89 -2.99 -9.74
N GLY A 54 -1.15 -2.22 -8.94
CA GLY A 54 0.30 -2.34 -8.82
C GLY A 54 0.74 -3.71 -8.31
N ILE A 55 0.09 -4.24 -7.28
CA ILE A 55 0.36 -5.58 -6.72
C ILE A 55 0.02 -6.67 -7.75
N ALA A 56 -1.14 -6.57 -8.40
CA ALA A 56 -1.53 -7.52 -9.44
C ALA A 56 -0.54 -7.51 -10.61
N TYR A 57 -0.07 -6.34 -11.05
CA TYR A 57 0.92 -6.22 -12.11
C TYR A 57 2.27 -6.84 -11.73
N LEU A 58 2.73 -6.63 -10.48
CA LEU A 58 3.95 -7.29 -9.97
C LEU A 58 3.85 -8.81 -10.08
N LEU A 59 2.69 -9.36 -9.74
CA LEU A 59 2.42 -10.80 -9.84
C LEU A 59 2.42 -11.29 -11.29
N LEU A 60 1.73 -10.58 -12.19
CA LEU A 60 1.67 -10.89 -13.62
C LEU A 60 3.04 -10.84 -14.30
N LYS A 61 3.97 -10.02 -13.78
CA LYS A 61 5.37 -9.98 -14.23
C LYS A 61 6.29 -10.98 -13.53
N GLY A 62 5.73 -11.93 -12.75
CA GLY A 62 6.48 -12.97 -12.05
C GLY A 62 7.35 -12.44 -10.91
N LYS A 63 7.15 -11.20 -10.45
CA LYS A 63 7.88 -10.63 -9.30
C LYS A 63 7.16 -10.99 -8.00
N GLU A 64 7.10 -12.29 -7.72
CA GLU A 64 6.32 -12.82 -6.60
C GLU A 64 6.74 -12.21 -5.25
N PHE A 65 8.04 -12.08 -4.98
CA PHE A 65 8.51 -11.46 -3.73
C PHE A 65 7.94 -10.06 -3.57
N ALA A 66 8.03 -9.23 -4.63
CA ALA A 66 7.58 -7.86 -4.59
C ALA A 66 6.07 -7.79 -4.37
N ALA A 67 5.29 -8.64 -5.03
CA ALA A 67 3.84 -8.70 -4.82
C ALA A 67 3.47 -9.07 -3.38
N HIS A 68 4.08 -10.12 -2.81
CA HIS A 68 3.81 -10.56 -1.44
C HIS A 68 4.27 -9.53 -0.41
N ALA A 69 5.45 -8.94 -0.60
CA ALA A 69 5.97 -7.90 0.27
C ALA A 69 5.11 -6.62 0.20
N SER A 70 4.70 -6.19 -0.99
CA SER A 70 3.82 -5.03 -1.16
C SER A 70 2.46 -5.25 -0.50
N LEU A 71 1.84 -6.43 -0.65
CA LEU A 71 0.57 -6.74 0.02
C LEU A 71 0.73 -6.80 1.54
N PHE A 72 1.82 -7.41 2.03
CA PHE A 72 2.15 -7.45 3.45
C PHE A 72 2.21 -6.04 4.05
N MET A 73 2.99 -5.16 3.43
CA MET A 73 3.19 -3.79 3.89
C MET A 73 1.94 -2.92 3.73
N PHE A 74 1.11 -3.19 2.71
CA PHE A 74 -0.12 -2.45 2.45
C PHE A 74 -1.22 -2.75 3.48
N ALA A 75 -1.43 -4.01 3.87
CA ALA A 75 -2.64 -4.40 4.57
C ALA A 75 -2.44 -5.28 5.81
N TYR A 76 -1.33 -6.00 5.92
CA TYR A 76 -1.21 -7.07 6.91
C TYR A 76 -0.14 -6.83 7.99
N LEU A 77 0.69 -5.78 7.86
CA LEU A 77 1.76 -5.47 8.82
C LEU A 77 1.29 -5.37 10.28
N SER A 78 0.09 -4.83 10.51
CA SER A 78 -0.51 -4.66 11.84
C SER A 78 -1.25 -5.91 12.36
N GLY A 79 -1.42 -6.95 11.55
CA GLY A 79 -2.24 -8.13 11.89
C GLY A 79 -1.75 -8.85 13.15
N ALA A 80 -0.43 -8.97 13.33
CA ALA A 80 0.14 -9.54 14.55
C ALA A 80 -0.18 -8.73 15.80
N PHE A 81 -0.03 -7.41 15.74
CA PHE A 81 -0.32 -6.53 16.86
C PHE A 81 -1.81 -6.52 17.21
N ALA A 82 -2.69 -6.50 16.21
CA ALA A 82 -4.13 -6.56 16.42
C ALA A 82 -4.54 -7.85 17.14
N PHE A 83 -3.99 -9.00 16.71
CA PHE A 83 -4.25 -10.29 17.33
C PHE A 83 -3.71 -10.39 18.75
N ILE A 84 -2.44 -10.01 18.97
CA ILE A 84 -1.82 -10.02 20.30
C ILE A 84 -2.59 -9.10 21.26
N ASN A 85 -2.94 -7.90 20.81
CA ASN A 85 -3.72 -6.97 21.63
C ASN A 85 -5.09 -7.55 21.96
N SER A 86 -5.76 -8.23 21.02
CA SER A 86 -7.05 -8.87 21.28
C SER A 86 -6.95 -9.96 22.36
N ILE A 87 -6.02 -10.91 22.23
CA ILE A 87 -5.88 -12.02 23.19
C ILE A 87 -5.38 -11.57 24.56
N LEU A 88 -4.58 -10.50 24.62
CA LEU A 88 -4.06 -9.93 25.87
C LEU A 88 -5.00 -8.88 26.48
N SER A 89 -6.09 -8.49 25.81
CA SER A 89 -6.99 -7.42 26.26
C SER A 89 -7.96 -7.82 27.36
N LEU A 90 -7.66 -8.82 28.19
CA LEU A 90 -8.59 -9.31 29.20
C LEU A 90 -9.00 -8.18 30.16
N ARG A 91 -10.31 -7.91 30.25
CA ARG A 91 -10.91 -6.95 31.18
C ARG A 91 -11.78 -7.68 32.19
N PHE A 92 -11.73 -7.23 33.43
CA PHE A 92 -12.50 -7.81 34.53
C PHE A 92 -13.91 -7.23 34.66
N LYS A 93 -14.17 -6.02 34.14
CA LYS A 93 -15.49 -5.37 34.14
C LYS A 93 -15.71 -4.53 32.86
N PRO A 94 -16.71 -4.87 32.02
CA PRO A 94 -17.39 -6.17 31.96
C PRO A 94 -16.36 -7.29 31.72
N PHE A 95 -16.64 -8.50 32.23
CA PHE A 95 -15.75 -9.65 32.04
C PHE A 95 -15.73 -10.04 30.56
N GLY A 96 -14.57 -9.97 29.93
CA GLY A 96 -14.42 -10.26 28.51
C GLY A 96 -13.14 -9.65 27.93
N LEU A 97 -13.02 -9.71 26.61
CA LEU A 97 -11.93 -9.05 25.90
C LEU A 97 -12.27 -7.58 25.68
N GLY A 98 -11.36 -6.69 26.07
CA GLY A 98 -11.44 -5.27 25.81
C GLY A 98 -11.34 -4.91 24.33
N VAL A 99 -10.71 -5.78 23.55
CA VAL A 99 -10.71 -5.79 22.09
C VAL A 99 -11.23 -7.17 21.65
N PRO A 100 -12.51 -7.27 21.25
CA PRO A 100 -13.11 -8.55 20.91
C PRO A 100 -12.36 -9.21 19.75
N LEU A 101 -12.16 -10.52 19.86
CA LEU A 101 -11.54 -11.31 18.80
C LEU A 101 -12.54 -11.45 17.64
N SER A 102 -12.35 -10.67 16.60
CA SER A 102 -13.21 -10.67 15.41
C SER A 102 -12.62 -11.52 14.28
N TRP A 103 -13.45 -11.86 13.30
CA TRP A 103 -13.01 -12.63 12.13
C TRP A 103 -11.93 -11.88 11.33
N GLU A 104 -12.04 -10.56 11.25
CA GLU A 104 -11.10 -9.68 10.57
C GLU A 104 -9.71 -9.74 11.21
N ILE A 105 -9.64 -9.76 12.55
CA ILE A 105 -8.38 -9.90 13.29
C ILE A 105 -7.74 -11.27 13.01
N ILE A 106 -8.54 -12.33 12.94
CA ILE A 106 -8.05 -13.69 12.64
C ILE A 106 -7.48 -13.74 11.21
N VAL A 107 -8.21 -13.24 10.22
CA VAL A 107 -7.75 -13.21 8.82
C VAL A 107 -6.52 -12.32 8.65
N ALA A 108 -6.47 -11.16 9.33
CA ALA A 108 -5.31 -10.28 9.33
C ALA A 108 -4.07 -10.96 9.93
N PHE A 109 -4.23 -11.74 11.00
CA PHE A 109 -3.14 -12.52 11.58
C PHE A 109 -2.65 -13.64 10.66
N LEU A 110 -3.57 -14.40 10.05
CA LEU A 110 -3.22 -15.45 9.10
C LEU A 110 -2.51 -14.88 7.86
N GLY A 111 -3.01 -13.76 7.33
CA GLY A 111 -2.37 -13.02 6.25
C GLY A 111 -0.99 -12.50 6.63
N PHE A 112 -0.82 -11.97 7.84
CA PHE A 112 0.48 -11.56 8.38
C PHE A 112 1.48 -12.72 8.37
N VAL A 113 1.12 -13.87 8.98
CA VAL A 113 2.02 -15.02 9.09
C VAL A 113 2.37 -15.57 7.71
N TYR A 114 1.37 -15.76 6.84
CA TYR A 114 1.58 -16.27 5.49
C TYR A 114 2.48 -15.34 4.66
N LEU A 115 2.13 -14.06 4.57
CA LEU A 115 2.84 -13.11 3.70
C LEU A 115 4.27 -12.85 4.22
N LEU A 116 4.47 -12.79 5.54
CA LEU A 116 5.80 -12.65 6.13
C LEU A 116 6.67 -13.86 5.80
N LEU A 117 6.19 -15.08 6.04
CA LEU A 117 6.93 -16.30 5.73
C LEU A 117 7.21 -16.44 4.25
N MET A 118 6.24 -16.11 3.40
CA MET A 118 6.39 -16.19 1.94
C MET A 118 7.39 -15.15 1.41
N ALA A 119 7.30 -13.89 1.85
CA ALA A 119 8.23 -12.85 1.47
C ALA A 119 9.66 -13.19 1.92
N LEU A 120 9.85 -13.63 3.17
CA LEU A 120 11.16 -14.07 3.65
C LEU A 120 11.69 -15.28 2.87
N SER A 121 10.84 -16.25 2.56
CA SER A 121 11.22 -17.42 1.77
C SER A 121 11.69 -17.05 0.37
N LEU A 122 10.91 -16.23 -0.33
CA LEU A 122 11.21 -15.79 -1.70
C LEU A 122 12.47 -14.91 -1.74
N TYR A 123 12.67 -14.07 -0.71
CA TYR A 123 13.89 -13.27 -0.54
C TYR A 123 15.14 -14.17 -0.45
N LEU A 124 15.10 -15.16 0.44
CA LEU A 124 16.21 -16.08 0.68
C LEU A 124 16.49 -17.04 -0.49
N LYS A 125 15.53 -17.23 -1.40
CA LYS A 125 15.65 -18.19 -2.51
C LYS A 125 16.24 -17.58 -3.76
N ASN A 126 15.75 -16.42 -4.23
CA ASN A 126 16.10 -15.92 -5.57
C ASN A 126 15.84 -14.43 -5.84
N SER A 127 15.70 -13.57 -4.82
CA SER A 127 15.57 -12.13 -5.07
C SER A 127 16.91 -11.50 -5.41
N LYS A 128 17.36 -11.66 -6.67
CA LYS A 128 18.44 -10.82 -7.20
C LYS A 128 17.84 -9.43 -7.48
N PRO A 129 18.34 -8.37 -6.82
CA PRO A 129 17.94 -7.01 -7.15
C PRO A 129 18.21 -6.75 -8.63
N GLN A 130 17.26 -6.13 -9.32
CA GLN A 130 17.53 -5.67 -10.69
C GLN A 130 18.23 -4.31 -10.64
N LYS A 131 19.17 -4.09 -11.56
CA LYS A 131 19.90 -2.83 -11.64
C LYS A 131 18.89 -1.73 -12.01
N ILE A 132 18.84 -0.69 -11.19
CA ILE A 132 17.99 0.48 -11.45
C ILE A 132 18.67 1.28 -12.56
N GLU A 133 18.14 1.20 -13.78
CA GLU A 133 18.71 1.93 -14.92
C GLU A 133 18.23 3.38 -15.02
N ARG A 134 17.14 3.73 -14.33
CA ARG A 134 16.50 5.06 -14.43
C ARG A 134 16.76 5.95 -13.21
N LYS A 135 17.70 6.88 -13.36
CA LYS A 135 17.99 7.93 -12.36
C LYS A 135 16.77 8.81 -12.06
N ASP A 136 15.91 9.02 -13.04
CA ASP A 136 14.73 9.89 -12.93
C ASP A 136 13.73 9.39 -11.88
N ILE A 137 13.63 8.08 -11.68
CA ILE A 137 12.69 7.50 -10.71
C ILE A 137 13.22 7.68 -9.28
N ALA A 138 14.53 7.59 -9.08
CA ALA A 138 15.13 7.88 -7.78
C ALA A 138 14.93 9.35 -7.38
N LEU A 139 15.11 10.28 -8.32
CA LEU A 139 14.82 11.70 -8.09
C LEU A 139 13.33 11.91 -7.76
N THR A 140 12.42 11.26 -8.49
CA THR A 140 10.98 11.33 -8.22
C THR A 140 10.63 10.81 -6.82
N ALA A 141 11.27 9.73 -6.37
CA ALA A 141 11.08 9.20 -5.01
C ALA A 141 11.59 10.16 -3.93
N VAL A 142 12.71 10.86 -4.16
CA VAL A 142 13.21 11.89 -3.24
C VAL A 142 12.25 13.08 -3.19
N ILE A 143 11.75 13.55 -4.34
CA ILE A 143 10.76 14.64 -4.39
C ILE A 143 9.48 14.24 -3.64
N ALA A 144 8.98 13.02 -3.86
CA ALA A 144 7.83 12.49 -3.14
C ALA A 144 8.10 12.34 -1.63
N PHE A 145 9.31 11.94 -1.23
CA PHE A 145 9.73 11.88 0.18
C PHE A 145 9.63 13.25 0.84
N THR A 146 10.24 14.26 0.21
CA THR A 146 10.22 15.64 0.73
C THR A 146 8.78 16.14 0.85
N PHE A 147 7.93 15.88 -0.14
CA PHE A 147 6.52 16.25 -0.08
C PHE A 147 5.79 15.61 1.11
N PHE A 148 5.89 14.28 1.27
CA PHE A 148 5.21 13.60 2.37
C PHE A 148 5.79 13.96 3.74
N PHE A 149 7.10 14.21 3.79
CA PHE A 149 7.77 14.64 5.01
C PHE A 149 7.24 16.00 5.47
N LEU A 150 7.12 16.96 4.55
CA LEU A 150 6.58 18.29 4.85
C LEU A 150 5.07 18.27 5.15
N ARG A 151 4.29 17.40 4.49
CA ARG A 151 2.83 17.30 4.70
C ARG A 151 2.45 16.56 5.99
N SER A 152 3.16 15.49 6.34
CA SER A 152 2.67 14.52 7.32
C SER A 152 3.76 13.92 8.22
N GLY A 153 4.99 14.47 8.16
CA GLY A 153 6.12 14.03 8.97
C GLY A 153 6.82 12.78 8.45
N PHE A 154 7.92 12.43 9.12
CA PHE A 154 8.87 11.40 8.70
C PHE A 154 8.25 10.00 8.58
N PHE A 155 7.54 9.52 9.61
CA PHE A 155 6.99 8.16 9.62
C PHE A 155 5.99 7.94 8.48
N THR A 156 5.13 8.92 8.23
CA THR A 156 4.16 8.87 7.12
C THR A 156 4.85 8.85 5.77
N ALA A 157 5.91 9.66 5.60
CA ALA A 157 6.70 9.69 4.38
C ALA A 157 7.37 8.34 4.08
N VAL A 158 7.99 7.73 5.10
CA VAL A 158 8.60 6.39 4.98
C VAL A 158 7.55 5.35 4.61
N ASN A 159 6.40 5.33 5.29
CA ASN A 159 5.32 4.38 5.03
C ASN A 159 4.77 4.52 3.60
N LYS A 160 4.55 5.75 3.12
CA LYS A 160 4.04 6.00 1.76
C LYS A 160 5.04 5.61 0.66
N LEU A 161 6.34 5.62 0.95
CA LEU A 161 7.38 5.29 -0.02
C LEU A 161 7.82 3.83 0.00
N LEU A 162 7.37 3.06 0.99
CA LEU A 162 7.79 1.69 1.15
C LEU A 162 7.38 0.81 -0.03
N LEU A 163 6.13 0.94 -0.50
CA LEU A 163 5.62 0.24 -1.68
C LEU A 163 6.37 0.62 -2.97
N PRO A 164 6.52 1.93 -3.31
CA PRO A 164 7.34 2.37 -4.44
C PRO A 164 8.77 1.82 -4.41
N VAL A 165 9.41 1.84 -3.24
CA VAL A 165 10.77 1.34 -3.03
C VAL A 165 10.85 -0.16 -3.27
N ILE A 166 9.89 -0.95 -2.76
CA ILE A 166 9.80 -2.38 -3.07
C ILE A 166 9.75 -2.59 -4.59
N SER A 167 8.86 -1.91 -5.31
CA SER A 167 8.78 -2.06 -6.78
C SER A 167 10.07 -1.64 -7.50
N LEU A 168 10.72 -0.56 -7.03
CA LEU A 168 11.96 -0.05 -7.60
C LEU A 168 13.11 -1.07 -7.51
N PHE A 169 13.24 -1.76 -6.38
CA PHE A 169 14.24 -2.81 -6.20
C PHE A 169 14.11 -3.96 -7.22
N PHE A 170 12.91 -4.14 -7.80
CA PHE A 170 12.63 -5.15 -8.83
C PHE A 170 12.57 -4.58 -10.25
N GLY A 171 12.96 -3.32 -10.45
CA GLY A 171 13.14 -2.72 -11.76
C GLY A 171 11.85 -2.55 -12.56
N LEU A 172 10.68 -2.48 -11.90
CA LEU A 172 9.40 -2.31 -12.59
C LEU A 172 8.90 -0.86 -12.42
N PRO A 173 8.97 -0.03 -13.47
CA PRO A 173 8.60 1.38 -13.37
C PRO A 173 7.10 1.58 -13.16
N LEU A 174 6.25 0.77 -13.80
CA LEU A 174 4.79 0.97 -13.74
C LEU A 174 4.22 0.81 -12.32
N PRO A 175 4.47 -0.27 -11.55
CA PRO A 175 3.98 -0.37 -10.18
C PRO A 175 4.59 0.69 -9.26
N THR A 176 5.84 1.11 -9.49
CA THR A 176 6.43 2.24 -8.75
C THR A 176 5.62 3.52 -8.96
N ILE A 177 5.28 3.84 -10.22
CA ILE A 177 4.49 5.03 -10.53
C ILE A 177 3.08 4.92 -9.94
N LEU A 178 2.44 3.75 -10.03
CA LEU A 178 1.12 3.49 -9.44
C LEU A 178 1.14 3.67 -7.92
N PHE A 179 2.15 3.14 -7.23
CA PHE A 179 2.28 3.29 -5.78
C PHE A 179 2.59 4.72 -5.36
N LEU A 180 3.40 5.46 -6.13
CA LEU A 180 3.64 6.88 -5.87
C LEU A 180 2.37 7.70 -6.07
N ALA A 181 1.64 7.44 -7.15
CA ALA A 181 0.36 8.09 -7.44
C ALA A 181 -0.68 7.80 -6.35
N ALA A 182 -0.74 6.57 -5.84
CA ALA A 182 -1.63 6.20 -4.74
C ALA A 182 -1.41 7.05 -3.47
N GLY A 183 -0.19 7.57 -3.25
CA GLY A 183 0.10 8.43 -2.12
C GLY A 183 -0.46 9.85 -2.21
N VAL A 184 -0.89 10.29 -3.39
CA VAL A 184 -1.35 11.67 -3.67
C VAL A 184 -2.70 11.76 -4.38
N ILE A 185 -3.23 10.66 -4.93
CA ILE A 185 -4.48 10.65 -5.72
C ILE A 185 -5.73 10.97 -4.88
N ASP A 186 -5.62 10.96 -3.55
CA ASP A 186 -6.64 11.45 -2.61
C ASP A 186 -6.92 12.95 -2.78
N VAL A 187 -5.86 13.72 -3.08
CA VAL A 187 -5.87 15.18 -2.99
C VAL A 187 -6.88 15.87 -3.93
N PRO A 188 -7.04 15.48 -5.20
CA PRO A 188 -8.08 16.05 -6.06
C PRO A 188 -9.49 15.93 -5.48
N PHE A 189 -9.80 14.82 -4.82
CA PHE A 189 -11.13 14.55 -4.29
C PHE A 189 -11.40 15.35 -3.02
N ASP A 190 -10.45 15.37 -2.08
CA ASP A 190 -10.50 16.23 -0.88
C ASP A 190 -10.55 17.72 -1.27
N PHE A 191 -9.81 18.13 -2.31
CA PHE A 191 -9.83 19.51 -2.81
C PHE A 191 -11.21 19.92 -3.30
N ILE A 192 -11.83 19.11 -4.17
CA ILE A 192 -13.17 19.39 -4.68
C ILE A 192 -14.20 19.35 -3.54
N ASP A 193 -14.08 18.40 -2.61
CA ASP A 193 -15.00 18.28 -1.48
C ASP A 193 -14.97 19.53 -0.59
N ARG A 194 -13.76 20.02 -0.24
CA ARG A 194 -13.60 21.26 0.54
C ARG A 194 -14.10 22.49 -0.22
N LEU A 195 -13.86 22.58 -1.52
CA LEU A 195 -14.37 23.69 -2.33
C LEU A 195 -15.90 23.79 -2.27
N ILE A 196 -16.59 22.65 -2.21
CA ILE A 196 -18.06 22.58 -2.20
C ILE A 196 -18.61 22.78 -0.78
N ASN A 197 -17.95 22.19 0.23
CA ASN A 197 -18.53 22.02 1.57
C ASN A 197 -17.96 22.97 2.63
N THR A 198 -16.93 23.77 2.32
CA THR A 198 -16.29 24.65 3.31
C THR A 198 -16.11 26.08 2.81
N ASN A 199 -16.00 27.03 3.74
CA ASN A 199 -15.71 28.42 3.38
C ASN A 199 -14.25 28.53 2.89
N LEU A 200 -14.06 28.97 1.64
CA LEU A 200 -12.74 29.04 0.99
C LEU A 200 -11.71 29.87 1.76
N LEU A 201 -12.16 30.91 2.45
CA LEU A 201 -11.30 31.81 3.23
C LEU A 201 -10.82 31.20 4.55
N SER A 202 -11.44 30.11 5.01
CA SER A 202 -10.98 29.39 6.22
C SER A 202 -9.92 28.32 5.92
N ILE A 203 -9.67 28.02 4.65
CA ILE A 203 -8.66 27.06 4.22
C ILE A 203 -7.29 27.76 4.23
N SER A 204 -6.33 27.17 4.94
CA SER A 204 -4.95 27.69 5.02
C SER A 204 -4.28 27.79 3.64
N ILE A 205 -3.49 28.84 3.41
CA ILE A 205 -2.69 29.01 2.18
C ILE A 205 -1.79 27.79 1.92
N GLY A 206 -1.32 27.14 2.99
CA GLY A 206 -0.48 25.95 2.90
C GLY A 206 -1.20 24.79 2.22
N TYR A 207 -2.51 24.65 2.45
CA TYR A 207 -3.31 23.62 1.81
C TYR A 207 -3.33 23.79 0.29
N TYR A 208 -3.55 25.01 -0.22
CA TYR A 208 -3.54 25.29 -1.66
C TYR A 208 -2.18 24.98 -2.29
N LEU A 209 -1.08 25.33 -1.64
CA LEU A 209 0.27 25.03 -2.10
C LEU A 209 0.53 23.51 -2.15
N PHE A 210 0.14 22.78 -1.11
CA PHE A 210 0.26 21.31 -1.09
C PHE A 210 -0.62 20.65 -2.15
N SER A 211 -1.84 21.14 -2.36
CA SER A 211 -2.74 20.63 -3.40
C SER A 211 -2.19 20.87 -4.80
N PHE A 212 -1.64 22.06 -5.06
CA PHE A 212 -0.96 22.35 -6.32
C PHE A 212 0.22 21.40 -6.58
N PHE A 213 1.05 21.16 -5.56
CA PHE A 213 2.15 20.21 -5.69
C PHE A 213 1.68 18.77 -5.91
N ALA A 214 0.61 18.35 -5.23
CA ALA A 214 0.00 17.04 -5.45
C ALA A 214 -0.52 16.89 -6.88
N PHE A 215 -1.20 17.90 -7.43
CA PHE A 215 -1.63 17.91 -8.83
C PHE A 215 -0.45 17.78 -9.79
N TYR A 216 0.68 18.46 -9.51
CA TYR A 216 1.90 18.32 -10.30
C TYR A 216 2.45 16.88 -10.26
N LEU A 217 2.50 16.24 -9.08
CA LEU A 217 2.91 14.85 -8.94
C LEU A 217 1.97 13.88 -9.68
N ILE A 218 0.66 14.11 -9.61
CA ILE A 218 -0.34 13.32 -10.33
C ILE A 218 -0.15 13.47 -11.84
N PHE A 219 0.05 14.69 -12.34
CA PHE A 219 0.32 14.92 -13.76
C PHE A 219 1.57 14.15 -14.24
N GLY A 220 2.65 14.22 -13.46
CA GLY A 220 3.87 13.44 -13.72
C GLY A 220 3.61 11.93 -13.72
N ALA A 221 2.82 11.43 -12.77
CA ALA A 221 2.46 10.03 -12.68
C ALA A 221 1.59 9.57 -13.86
N VAL A 222 0.58 10.34 -14.26
CA VAL A 222 -0.28 10.03 -15.42
C VAL A 222 0.57 9.96 -16.70
N LYS A 223 1.44 10.95 -16.93
CA LYS A 223 2.38 10.92 -18.07
C LYS A 223 3.29 9.69 -18.03
N GLY A 224 3.79 9.33 -16.85
CA GLY A 224 4.59 8.13 -16.63
C GLY A 224 3.84 6.83 -16.94
N ILE A 225 2.60 6.70 -16.44
CA ILE A 225 1.73 5.54 -16.69
C ILE A 225 1.47 5.38 -18.19
N ILE A 226 1.05 6.46 -18.87
CA ILE A 226 0.81 6.44 -20.33
C ILE A 226 2.09 6.06 -21.09
N GLY A 227 3.25 6.58 -20.66
CA GLY A 227 4.54 6.27 -21.27
C GLY A 227 4.95 4.80 -21.13
N GLU A 228 4.67 4.17 -19.99
CA GLU A 228 4.97 2.75 -19.76
C GLU A 228 3.93 1.81 -20.40
N LEU A 229 2.67 2.21 -20.51
CA LEU A 229 1.62 1.42 -21.19
C LEU A 229 1.79 1.37 -22.71
N LYS A 230 2.51 2.34 -23.30
CA LYS A 230 2.78 2.41 -24.74
C LYS A 230 4.01 1.61 -25.19
N LYS A 231 4.75 1.01 -24.26
CA LYS A 231 5.93 0.17 -24.55
C LYS A 231 5.53 -1.30 -24.62
#